data_AF-A0A978SS45-F1
#
_entry.id   AF-A0A978SS45-F1
#
_cell.length_a   1.000
_cell.length_b   1.000
_cell.length_c   1.000
_cell.angle_alpha   90.00
_cell.angle_beta   90.00
_cell.angle_gamma   90.00
#
_symmetry.space_group_name_H-M   'P 1'
#
loop_
_entity.id
_entity.type
_entity.pdbx_description
1 polymer ?
#
loop_
_entity_poly.entity_id
_entity_poly.type
_entity_poly.pdbx_seq_one_letter_code
_entity_poly.pdbx_strand_id
1 'polypeptide(L)' 'MIRTVISLDPEDKRWLEQKSKATQTPMTTLIRQAIRRMRLDEQATAPSLDTLLDRTKGMWKGKDGLVYQQAIRWEQK' A
#
# COMPACT_ATOMS: atom_id res chain seq x y z
N MET A 1 8.24 -24.66 -4.79
CA MET A 1 8.24 -23.93 -3.49
C MET A 1 9.68 -23.79 -3.06
N ILE A 2 10.16 -22.58 -2.77
CA ILE A 2 11.55 -22.33 -2.34
C ILE A 2 11.58 -22.38 -0.81
N ARG A 3 12.59 -23.04 -0.23
CA ARG A 3 12.81 -23.04 1.23
C ARG A 3 13.68 -21.82 1.57
N THR A 4 13.20 -21.02 2.51
CA THR A 4 13.91 -19.84 3.00
C THR A 4 14.07 -19.96 4.50
N VAL A 5 15.29 -19.76 4.99
CA VAL A 5 15.57 -19.65 6.42
C VAL A 5 15.51 -18.17 6.78
N ILE A 6 14.73 -17.81 7.79
CA ILE A 6 14.59 -16.44 8.28
C ILE A 6 14.95 -16.39 9.76
N SER A 7 15.67 -15.35 10.16
CA SER A 7 15.89 -15.03 11.57
C SER A 7 14.78 -14.11 12.03
N LEU A 8 14.24 -14.36 13.22
CA LEU A 8 13.21 -13.56 13.86
C LEU A 8 13.64 -13.30 15.29
N ASP A 9 13.24 -12.15 15.82
CA ASP A 9 13.41 -11.90 17.23
C ASP A 9 12.62 -12.93 18.06
N PRO A 10 13.12 -13.32 19.25
CA PRO A 10 12.47 -14.34 20.07
C PRO A 10 11.01 -13.97 20.42
N GLU A 11 10.72 -12.69 20.59
CA GLU A 11 9.38 -12.18 20.90
C GLU A 11 8.42 -12.34 19.72
N ASP A 12 8.86 -11.97 18.51
CA ASP A 12 8.06 -12.11 17.28
C ASP A 12 7.75 -13.58 16.99
N LYS A 13 8.72 -14.47 17.21
CA LYS A 13 8.51 -15.91 17.06
C LYS A 13 7.45 -16.42 18.03
N ARG A 14 7.51 -16.03 19.31
CA ARG A 14 6.51 -16.42 20.32
C ARG A 14 5.12 -15.91 19.96
N TRP A 15 5.03 -14.66 19.49
CA TRP A 15 3.77 -14.09 19.03
C TRP A 15 3.20 -14.86 17.84
N LEU A 16 4.02 -15.22 16.85
CA LEU A 16 3.62 -16.02 15.70
C LEU A 16 3.14 -17.43 16.10
N GLU A 17 3.81 -18.08 17.05
CA GLU A 17 3.39 -19.38 17.58
C GLU A 17 2.02 -19.29 18.28
N GLN A 18 1.80 -18.25 19.09
CA GLN A 18 0.52 -18.03 19.76
C GLN A 18 -0.58 -17.75 18.73
N LYS A 19 -0.30 -16.93 17.71
CA LYS A 19 -1.24 -16.63 16.63
C LYS A 19 -1.60 -17.89 15.83
N SER A 20 -0.59 -18.69 15.49
CA SER A 20 -0.75 -19.97 14.78
C SER A 20 -1.67 -20.93 15.54
N LYS A 21 -1.49 -21.06 16.86
CA LYS A 21 -2.35 -21.88 17.73
C LYS A 21 -3.79 -21.34 17.76
N ALA A 22 -3.94 -20.03 17.97
CA ALA A 22 -5.26 -19.40 18.06
C ALA A 22 -6.07 -19.51 16.77
N THR A 23 -5.41 -19.42 15.61
CA THR A 23 -6.08 -19.50 14.30
C THR A 23 -6.03 -20.88 13.65
N GLN A 24 -5.48 -21.89 14.34
CA GLN A 24 -5.26 -23.24 13.82
C GLN A 24 -4.61 -23.27 12.43
N THR A 25 -3.73 -22.30 12.16
CA THR A 25 -3.13 -22.08 10.85
C THR A 25 -1.62 -22.25 10.95
N PRO A 26 -0.95 -22.96 10.04
CA PRO A 26 0.50 -23.08 10.06
C PRO A 26 1.20 -21.72 10.03
N MET A 27 2.24 -21.54 10.84
CA MET A 27 3.03 -20.30 10.91
C MET A 27 3.54 -19.86 9.53
N THR A 28 3.94 -20.80 8.67
CA THR A 28 4.40 -20.52 7.30
C THR A 28 3.30 -19.93 6.41
N THR A 29 2.03 -20.28 6.65
CA THR A 29 0.89 -19.70 5.95
C THR A 29 0.63 -18.26 6.42
N LEU A 30 0.73 -18.01 7.73
CA LEU A 30 0.61 -16.65 8.29
C LEU A 30 1.69 -15.73 7.71
N ILE A 31 2.95 -16.18 7.68
CA ILE A 31 4.06 -15.43 7.08
C ILE A 31 3.80 -15.15 5.60
N ARG A 32 3.32 -16.15 4.84
CA ARG A 32 3.00 -15.96 3.41
C ARG A 32 1.89 -14.94 3.20
N GLN A 33 0.86 -14.95 4.05
CA GLN A 33 -0.24 -13.98 4.00
C GLN A 33 0.26 -12.57 4.34
N ALA A 34 1.10 -12.43 5.36
CA ALA A 34 1.70 -11.16 5.73
C ALA A 34 2.54 -10.57 4.58
N ILE A 35 3.42 -11.37 3.97
CA ILE A 35 4.23 -10.94 2.81
C ILE A 35 3.36 -10.52 1.64
N ARG A 36 2.30 -11.29 1.33
CA ARG A 36 1.35 -10.92 0.26
C ARG A 36 0.67 -9.59 0.55
N ARG A 37 0.25 -9.37 1.80
CA ARG A 37 -0.40 -8.13 2.21
C ARG A 37 0.57 -6.95 2.13
N MET A 38 1.79 -7.09 2.64
CA MET A 38 2.83 -6.07 2.53
C MET A 38 3.09 -5.69 1.06
N ARG A 39 3.21 -6.69 0.19
CA ARG A 39 3.40 -6.47 -1.25
C ARG A 39 2.21 -5.77 -1.92
N LEU A 40 0.99 -6.07 -1.48
CA LEU A 40 -0.21 -5.39 -1.96
C LEU A 40 -0.27 -3.97 -1.43
N ASP A 41 0.09 -3.72 -0.17
CA ASP A 41 0.10 -2.38 0.42
C ASP A 41 1.18 -1.50 -0.24
N GLU A 42 2.34 -2.05 -0.58
CA GLU A 42 3.37 -1.37 -1.39
C GLU A 42 2.85 -1.01 -2.80
N GLN A 43 2.03 -1.87 -3.41
CA GLN A 43 1.43 -1.62 -4.73
C GLN A 43 0.19 -0.72 -4.66
N ALA A 44 -0.54 -0.76 -3.54
CA ALA A 44 -1.77 -0.03 -3.29
C ALA A 44 -1.51 1.35 -2.68
N THR A 45 -0.27 1.61 -2.24
CA THR A 45 0.23 2.98 -2.12
C THR A 45 -0.02 3.61 -3.48
N ALA A 46 -0.99 4.53 -3.53
CA ALA A 46 -1.53 5.10 -4.75
C ALA A 46 -0.39 5.44 -5.74
N PRO A 47 -0.62 5.33 -7.08
CA PRO A 47 0.38 5.79 -8.04
C PRO A 47 0.94 7.11 -7.56
N SER A 48 2.28 7.19 -7.45
CA SER A 48 2.95 8.36 -6.91
C SER A 48 2.37 9.61 -7.55
N LEU A 49 2.38 10.75 -6.84
CA LEU A 49 1.87 12.01 -7.41
C LEU A 49 2.45 12.24 -8.81
N ASP A 50 3.74 11.94 -9.02
CA ASP A 50 4.40 12.01 -10.32
C ASP A 50 3.79 11.07 -11.36
N THR A 51 3.49 9.82 -10.99
CA THR A 51 2.79 8.86 -11.88
C THR A 51 1.38 9.32 -12.22
N LEU A 52 0.66 9.92 -11.26
CA LEU A 52 -0.66 10.49 -11.51
C LEU A 52 -0.58 11.73 -12.40
N LEU A 53 0.38 12.62 -12.16
CA LEU A 53 0.61 13.80 -12.98
C LEU A 53 0.99 13.41 -14.41
N ASP A 54 1.87 12.43 -14.60
CA ASP A 54 2.24 11.95 -15.93
C ASP A 54 1.06 11.33 -16.68
N ARG A 55 0.25 10.50 -16.00
CA ARG A 55 -0.97 9.90 -16.58
C ARG A 55 -2.08 10.92 -16.85
N THR A 56 -2.14 12.00 -16.10
CA THR A 56 -3.19 13.02 -16.20
C THR A 56 -2.77 14.25 -17.01
N LYS A 57 -1.48 14.37 -17.34
CA LYS A 57 -0.94 15.46 -18.15
C LYS A 57 -1.61 15.46 -19.52
N GLY A 58 -2.18 16.61 -19.88
CA GLY A 58 -2.85 16.79 -21.18
C GLY A 58 -4.27 16.22 -21.27
N MET A 59 -4.82 15.60 -20.21
CA MET A 59 -6.24 15.23 -20.18
C MET A 59 -7.16 16.45 -20.02
N TRP A 60 -6.63 17.57 -19.51
CA TRP A 60 -7.41 18.79 -19.35
C TRP A 60 -7.70 19.43 -20.71
N LYS A 61 -8.99 19.49 -21.08
CA LYS A 61 -9.50 20.13 -22.30
C LYS A 61 -10.14 21.50 -22.04
N GLY A 62 -10.11 21.98 -20.79
CA GLY A 62 -10.64 23.28 -20.42
C GLY A 62 -9.68 24.42 -20.77
N LYS A 63 -10.16 25.66 -20.69
CA LYS A 63 -9.31 26.86 -20.71
C LYS A 63 -8.33 26.85 -19.52
N ASP A 64 -7.37 27.77 -19.53
CA ASP A 64 -6.29 27.93 -18.55
C ASP A 64 -6.63 27.38 -17.15
N GLY A 65 -5.89 26.33 -16.75
CA GLY A 65 -6.13 25.62 -15.49
C GLY A 65 -5.93 26.49 -14.25
N LEU A 66 -5.13 27.55 -14.34
CA LEU A 66 -4.92 28.48 -13.24
C LEU A 66 -6.17 29.33 -12.97
N VAL A 67 -6.84 29.78 -14.03
CA VAL A 67 -8.10 30.54 -13.94
C VAL A 67 -9.19 29.67 -13.31
N TYR A 68 -9.26 28.39 -13.68
CA TYR A 68 -10.20 27.44 -13.09
C TYR A 68 -9.92 27.18 -11.60
N GLN A 69 -8.66 26.98 -11.22
CA GLN A 69 -8.28 26.79 -9.81
C GLN A 69 -8.55 28.03 -8.94
N GLN A 70 -8.31 29.23 -9.48
CA GLN A 70 -8.59 30.49 -8.78
C GLN A 70 -10.09 30.68 -8.56
N ALA A 71 -10.93 30.34 -9.54
CA ALA A 71 -12.38 30.40 -9.42
C ALA A 71 -12.90 29.48 -8.29
N ILE A 72 -12.45 28.22 -8.22
CA ILE A 72 -12.85 27.28 -7.16
C ILE A 72 -12.38 27.74 -5.77
N ARG A 73 -11.17 28.33 -5.67
CA ARG A 73 -10.66 28.84 -4.39
C ARG A 73 -11.45 30.03 -3.86
N TRP A 74 -12.11 30.80 -4.73
CA TRP A 74 -12.95 31.92 -4.32
C TRP A 74 -14.34 31.51 -3.83
N GLU A 75 -14.83 30.32 -4.19
CA GLU A 75 -16.09 29.78 -3.63
C GLU A 75 -15.91 29.25 -2.18
N GLN A 76 -14.67 29.08 -1.73
CA GLN A 76 -14.32 28.56 -0.40
C GLN A 76 -14.06 29.68 0.64
N LYS A 77 -14.33 30.95 0.30
CA LYS A 77 -14.10 32.10 1.16
C LYS A 77 -15.40 32.86 1.40
#